data_AF-A0AAJ1PT64-F1
#
_entry.id   AF-A0AAJ1PT64-F1
#
_cell.length_a   1.000
_cell.length_b   1.000
_cell.length_c   1.000
_cell.angle_alpha   90.00
_cell.angle_beta   90.00
_cell.angle_gamma   90.00
#
_symmetry.space_group_name_H-M   'P 1'
#
loop_
_entity.id
_entity.type
_entity.pdbx_description
1 polymer ?
#
loop_
_entity_poly.entity_id
_entity_poly.type
_entity_poly.pdbx_seq_one_letter_code
_entity_poly.pdbx_strand_id
1 'polypeptide(L)'
;MLKHNICYGKTLPHATTTTMPDSCNDTDGGLKYYVKGTVSGYYLGKPFSHTDFCTGDLLTEYYCLTYYGSRHYNCAYAGKKCVDGAFRII
;
A
#
# COMPACT_ATOMS: atom_id res chain seq x y z
N MET A 1 -61.91 5.46 16.94
CA MET A 1 -61.30 4.72 15.82
C MET A 1 -60.44 3.61 16.42
N LEU A 2 -60.83 2.35 16.29
CA LEU A 2 -60.05 1.18 16.75
C LEU A 2 -60.12 0.09 15.67
N LYS A 3 -58.94 -0.42 15.26
CA LYS A 3 -58.55 -1.75 14.72
C LYS A 3 -57.05 -1.62 14.34
N HIS A 4 -56.06 -2.00 15.17
CA HIS A 4 -55.47 -3.34 15.43
C HIS A 4 -54.64 -3.96 14.25
N ASN A 5 -53.29 -4.06 14.38
CA ASN A 5 -52.46 -5.32 14.34
C ASN A 5 -50.99 -5.22 13.81
N ILE A 6 -50.03 -5.24 14.76
CA ILE A 6 -48.75 -5.99 14.94
C ILE A 6 -47.76 -6.42 13.80
N CYS A 7 -46.46 -6.21 14.17
CA CYS A 7 -45.20 -7.00 14.00
C CYS A 7 -44.47 -7.14 12.65
N TYR A 8 -43.26 -6.56 12.53
CA TYR A 8 -41.94 -7.12 12.11
C TYR A 8 -40.92 -5.96 12.14
N GLY A 9 -39.72 -5.97 12.71
CA GLY A 9 -38.93 -6.88 13.54
C GLY A 9 -37.76 -6.03 14.04
N LYS A 10 -37.10 -6.41 15.15
CA LYS A 10 -35.86 -5.75 15.56
C LYS A 10 -34.83 -5.94 14.44
N THR A 11 -34.47 -4.88 13.71
CA THR A 11 -33.23 -4.94 12.94
C THR A 11 -32.10 -4.87 13.96
N LEU A 12 -31.32 -5.94 14.04
CA LEU A 12 -29.98 -5.91 14.63
C LEU A 12 -29.28 -4.68 14.05
N PRO A 13 -28.46 -3.93 14.81
CA PRO A 13 -27.53 -3.03 14.16
C PRO A 13 -26.74 -3.89 13.17
N HIS A 14 -26.96 -3.65 11.88
CA HIS A 14 -26.09 -4.16 10.85
C HIS A 14 -24.73 -3.57 11.22
N ALA A 15 -23.88 -4.40 11.81
CA ALA A 15 -22.50 -4.04 12.05
C ALA A 15 -21.94 -3.75 10.66
N THR A 16 -21.96 -2.46 10.30
CA THR A 16 -21.24 -1.94 9.15
C THR A 16 -19.81 -2.17 9.55
N THR A 17 -19.24 -3.29 9.09
CA THR A 17 -17.82 -3.56 9.18
C THR A 17 -17.17 -2.42 8.44
N THR A 18 -16.80 -1.37 9.18
CA THR A 18 -16.25 -0.15 8.60
C THR A 18 -14.81 -0.47 8.29
N THR A 19 -14.60 -1.17 7.17
CA THR A 19 -13.27 -1.40 6.63
C THR A 19 -12.71 -0.04 6.26
N MET A 20 -11.52 0.27 6.76
CA MET A 20 -10.79 1.47 6.34
C MET A 20 -10.72 1.50 4.81
N PRO A 21 -11.00 2.65 4.17
CA PRO A 21 -10.94 2.75 2.72
C PRO A 21 -9.53 2.45 2.22
N ASP A 22 -9.44 1.89 1.01
CA ASP A 22 -8.16 1.66 0.37
C ASP A 22 -7.38 2.97 0.24
N SER A 23 -6.10 2.93 0.59
CA SER A 23 -5.21 4.08 0.58
C SER A 23 -3.79 3.65 0.30
N CYS A 24 -3.02 4.54 -0.32
CA CYS A 24 -1.62 4.34 -0.62
C CYS A 24 -0.89 5.67 -0.47
N ASN A 25 0.10 5.71 0.42
CA ASN A 25 1.01 6.82 0.61
C ASN A 25 2.43 6.35 0.37
N ASP A 26 3.21 7.14 -0.35
CA ASP A 26 4.57 6.84 -0.75
C ASP A 26 5.49 8.01 -0.38
N THR A 27 6.54 7.73 0.39
CA THR A 27 7.41 8.78 0.95
C THR A 27 8.33 9.44 -0.07
N ASP A 28 8.61 8.81 -1.21
CA ASP A 28 9.46 9.38 -2.26
C ASP A 28 8.67 9.86 -3.50
N GLY A 29 7.38 9.55 -3.55
CA GLY A 29 6.46 10.04 -4.56
C GLY A 29 6.43 9.21 -5.84
N GLY A 30 6.38 7.89 -5.72
CA GLY A 30 6.08 6.97 -6.80
C GLY A 30 7.29 6.11 -7.17
N LEU A 31 7.49 5.86 -8.46
CA LEU A 31 8.60 5.00 -8.90
C LEU A 31 9.92 5.81 -8.95
N LYS A 32 10.71 5.77 -7.89
CA LYS A 32 11.89 6.64 -7.62
C LYS A 32 13.11 5.86 -7.13
N TYR A 33 13.73 5.12 -8.04
CA TYR A 33 14.91 4.28 -7.77
C TYR A 33 16.16 4.91 -7.09
N TYR A 34 16.27 6.24 -6.99
CA TYR A 34 17.43 6.94 -6.41
C TYR A 34 17.21 7.43 -4.98
N VAL A 35 15.98 7.32 -4.49
CA VAL A 35 15.56 7.72 -3.15
C VAL A 35 15.00 6.47 -2.49
N LYS A 36 15.31 6.25 -1.21
CA LYS A 36 14.70 5.13 -0.48
C LYS A 36 13.30 5.57 -0.05
N GLY A 37 12.30 4.84 -0.51
CA GLY A 37 10.90 5.04 -0.22
C GLY A 37 10.32 4.03 0.78
N THR A 38 9.14 4.36 1.27
CA THR A 38 8.27 3.46 2.00
C THR A 38 6.83 3.74 1.60
N VAL A 39 6.16 2.69 1.14
CA VAL A 39 4.75 2.68 0.79
C VAL A 39 3.95 2.15 1.96
N SER A 40 2.94 2.89 2.39
CA SER A 40 2.06 2.53 3.52
C SER A 40 0.61 2.94 3.26
N GLY A 41 -0.34 2.24 3.86
CA GLY A 41 -1.76 2.52 3.66
C GLY A 41 -2.66 1.38 4.11
N TYR A 42 -3.82 1.28 3.48
CA TYR A 42 -4.82 0.24 3.72
C TYR A 42 -5.23 -0.44 2.42
N TYR A 43 -5.41 -1.76 2.45
CA TYR A 43 -5.95 -2.55 1.35
C TYR A 43 -6.97 -3.56 1.90
N LEU A 44 -8.21 -3.49 1.42
CA LEU A 44 -9.34 -4.30 1.90
C LEU A 44 -9.48 -4.22 3.44
N GLY A 45 -9.33 -3.01 3.99
CA GLY A 45 -9.40 -2.74 5.43
C GLY A 45 -8.19 -3.22 6.25
N LYS A 46 -7.15 -3.76 5.62
CA LYS A 46 -5.92 -4.19 6.31
C LYS A 46 -4.79 -3.18 6.10
N PRO A 47 -4.10 -2.74 7.16
CA PRO A 47 -2.95 -1.87 7.00
C PRO A 47 -1.78 -2.61 6.33
N PHE A 48 -1.00 -1.90 5.52
CA PHE A 48 0.26 -2.40 4.94
C PHE A 48 1.38 -1.37 5.09
N SER A 49 2.63 -1.85 5.03
CA SER A 49 3.83 -1.02 4.98
C SER A 49 4.96 -1.79 4.31
N HIS A 50 5.58 -1.22 3.28
CA HIS A 50 6.65 -1.82 2.50
C HIS A 50 7.73 -0.78 2.18
N THR A 51 8.97 -1.08 2.52
CA THR A 51 10.14 -0.21 2.32
C THR A 51 11.03 -0.77 1.23
N ASP A 52 11.61 0.09 0.42
CA ASP A 52 12.55 -0.32 -0.63
C ASP A 52 13.78 -1.00 -0.05
N PHE A 53 14.25 -2.02 -0.75
CA PHE A 53 15.39 -2.79 -0.29
C PHE A 53 16.22 -3.36 -1.43
N CYS A 54 17.49 -3.61 -1.12
CA CYS A 54 18.44 -4.21 -2.04
C CYS A 54 18.61 -5.70 -1.73
N THR A 55 18.61 -6.53 -2.78
CA THR A 55 19.11 -7.91 -2.75
C THR A 55 20.30 -8.01 -3.68
N GLY A 56 21.51 -7.82 -3.14
CA GLY A 56 22.69 -7.55 -3.97
C GLY A 56 22.50 -6.24 -4.75
N ASP A 57 22.76 -6.25 -6.06
CA ASP A 57 22.55 -5.11 -6.96
C ASP A 57 21.12 -5.03 -7.54
N LEU A 58 20.20 -5.89 -7.10
CA LEU A 58 18.78 -5.81 -7.45
C LEU A 58 18.03 -4.95 -6.43
N LEU A 59 17.40 -3.88 -6.88
CA LEU A 59 16.46 -3.08 -6.08
C LEU A 59 15.07 -3.66 -6.20
N THR A 60 14.41 -3.85 -5.07
CA THR A 60 12.95 -3.96 -4.98
C THR A 60 12.40 -2.60 -4.59
N GLU A 61 11.75 -1.95 -5.54
CA GLU A 61 11.09 -0.68 -5.41
C GLU A 61 9.61 -0.91 -5.12
N TYR A 62 9.09 -0.42 -4.01
CA TYR A 62 7.67 -0.29 -3.72
C TYR A 62 7.21 1.11 -4.05
N TYR A 63 6.09 1.23 -4.74
CA TYR A 63 5.57 2.54 -5.16
C TYR A 63 4.05 2.61 -5.07
N CYS A 64 3.52 3.83 -4.92
CA CYS A 64 2.09 4.09 -5.08
C CYS A 64 1.74 4.65 -6.47
N LEU A 65 0.73 4.07 -7.12
CA LEU A 65 -0.05 4.72 -8.18
C LEU A 65 -1.50 4.84 -7.72
N THR A 66 -2.42 4.05 -8.28
CA THR A 66 -3.78 3.89 -7.74
C THR A 66 -3.80 2.95 -6.52
N TYR A 67 -2.95 1.93 -6.56
CA TYR A 67 -2.69 0.98 -5.47
C TYR A 67 -1.18 0.85 -5.29
N TYR A 68 -0.74 0.20 -4.21
CA TYR A 68 0.67 -0.11 -4.07
C TYR A 68 1.08 -1.19 -5.06
N GLY A 69 2.30 -1.08 -5.58
CA GLY A 69 2.94 -2.07 -6.43
C GLY A 69 4.38 -2.30 -6.01
N SER A 70 5.05 -3.24 -6.68
CA SER A 70 6.50 -3.39 -6.59
C SER A 70 7.11 -3.63 -7.96
N ARG A 71 8.38 -3.24 -8.12
CA ARG A 71 9.17 -3.48 -9.33
C ARG A 71 10.60 -3.84 -8.95
N HIS A 72 11.14 -4.85 -9.64
CA HIS A 72 12.55 -5.18 -9.52
C HIS A 72 13.36 -4.45 -10.60
N TYR A 73 14.50 -3.89 -10.23
CA TYR A 73 15.43 -3.27 -11.17
C TYR A 73 16.88 -3.63 -10.85
N ASN A 74 17.61 -4.11 -11.86
CA ASN A 74 19.02 -4.47 -11.70
C ASN A 74 19.92 -3.26 -12.00
N CYS A 75 20.65 -2.82 -10.99
CA CYS A 75 21.50 -1.62 -11.04
C CYS A 75 22.80 -1.84 -11.84
N ALA A 76 23.26 -3.09 -11.94
CA ALA A 76 24.61 -3.41 -12.41
C ALA A 76 24.84 -2.97 -13.87
N TYR A 77 23.82 -3.07 -14.72
CA TYR A 77 23.91 -2.67 -16.13
C TYR A 77 24.10 -1.16 -16.33
N ALA A 78 23.79 -0.35 -15.32
CA ALA A 78 23.87 1.11 -15.39
C ALA A 78 25.14 1.69 -14.75
N GLY A 79 26.11 0.85 -14.36
CA GLY A 79 27.29 1.28 -13.60
C GLY A 79 26.93 1.85 -12.23
N LYS A 80 25.82 1.38 -11.63
CA LYS A 80 25.31 1.80 -10.33
C LYS A 80 25.21 0.58 -9.42
N LYS A 81 25.17 0.83 -8.10
CA LYS A 81 24.85 -0.20 -7.11
C LYS A 81 23.56 0.12 -6.38
N CYS A 82 22.87 -0.94 -5.98
CA CYS A 82 21.82 -0.81 -4.98
C CYS A 82 22.47 -0.73 -3.61
N VAL A 83 22.26 0.37 -2.90
CA VAL A 83 22.78 0.58 -1.54
C VAL A 83 21.66 1.16 -0.69
N ASP A 84 21.32 0.46 0.39
CA ASP A 84 20.28 0.87 1.35
C ASP A 84 18.92 1.21 0.69
N GLY A 85 18.44 0.33 -0.19
CA GLY A 85 17.13 0.51 -0.84
C GLY A 85 17.09 1.65 -1.87
N ALA A 86 18.22 2.07 -2.42
CA ALA A 86 18.28 3.07 -3.48
C ALA A 86 19.51 2.91 -4.37
N PHE A 87 19.47 3.48 -5.58
CA PHE A 87 20.62 3.52 -6.48
C PHE A 87 21.63 4.57 -6.05
N ARG A 88 22.91 4.19 -6.08
CA ARG A 88 24.04 5.07 -5.87
C ARG A 88 25.03 4.94 -7.03
N ILE A 89 25.65 6.07 -7.37
CA ILE A 89 26.86 6.10 -8.21
C ILE A 89 28.03 5.76 -7.29
N ILE A 90 28.87 4.84 -7.73
CA ILE A 90 30.10 4.41 -7.06
C ILE A 90 31.31 4.69 -7.93
#